data_AF-K2QUJ3-F1
#
_entry.id   AF-K2QUJ3-F1
#
_cell.length_a   1.000
_cell.length_b   1.000
_cell.length_c   1.000
_cell.angle_alpha   90.00
_cell.angle_beta   90.00
_cell.angle_gamma   90.00
#
_symmetry.space_group_name_H-M   'P 1'
#
loop_
_entity.id
_entity.type
_entity.pdbx_description
1 polymer ?
#
loop_
_entity_poly.entity_id
_entity_poly.type
_entity_poly.pdbx_seq_one_letter_code
_entity_poly.pdbx_strand_id
1 'polypeptide(L)'
;MSSNFISRQIDVSKYGVIFGGAQKNIGNAGVTIVIVKKSLLGPAAAPELLRELDLPVGPVVLDWPTIAKNNSLYNTLPIFDVWVAGQVMQGLVQTYGAQRIAGQEGVANRKAELLYAALDKYPEVYRVVPDKSVRSRMNLCFRVHGGDDAKEKEFLAGAEKRGLTGLKGHRSVGGIRASNCEYCPSYDCGPGR
;
A
#
# COMPACT_ATOMS: atom_id res chain seq x y z
N MET A 1 4.60 2.58 -6.38
CA MET A 1 4.08 1.38 -5.69
C MET A 1 3.36 1.87 -4.45
N SER A 2 2.03 1.88 -4.41
CA SER A 2 1.32 2.51 -3.27
C SER A 2 1.03 1.49 -2.17
N SER A 3 -0.13 0.85 -2.20
CA SER A 3 -0.59 -0.09 -1.16
C SER A 3 0.11 -1.44 -1.14
N ASN A 4 1.07 -1.68 -2.02
CA ASN A 4 1.90 -2.89 -2.06
C ASN A 4 3.38 -2.61 -1.70
N PHE A 5 3.71 -1.40 -1.23
CA PHE A 5 5.03 -1.10 -0.72
C PHE A 5 5.35 -2.07 0.43
N ILE A 6 6.55 -2.67 0.42
CA ILE A 6 7.04 -3.73 1.35
C ILE A 6 6.15 -4.97 1.56
N SER A 7 5.14 -5.20 0.71
CA SER A 7 4.26 -6.37 0.87
C SER A 7 4.81 -7.65 0.24
N ARG A 8 5.86 -7.54 -0.58
CA ARG A 8 6.44 -8.65 -1.35
C ARG A 8 7.87 -8.36 -1.77
N GLN A 9 8.61 -9.41 -2.09
CA GLN A 9 9.93 -9.25 -2.68
C GLN A 9 9.83 -8.62 -4.08
N ILE A 10 10.74 -7.69 -4.33
CA ILE A 10 10.95 -7.07 -5.63
C ILE A 10 12.45 -6.96 -5.86
N ASP A 11 12.85 -7.11 -7.12
CA ASP A 11 14.19 -6.77 -7.53
C ASP A 11 14.28 -5.24 -7.72
N VAL A 12 14.83 -4.56 -6.70
CA VAL A 12 14.98 -3.09 -6.68
C VAL A 12 15.81 -2.59 -7.86
N SER A 13 16.75 -3.40 -8.38
CA SER A 13 17.62 -3.00 -9.50
C SER A 13 16.86 -2.72 -10.79
N LYS A 14 15.67 -3.31 -10.95
CA LYS A 14 14.77 -3.13 -12.11
C LYS A 14 14.06 -1.77 -12.13
N TYR A 15 14.16 -0.97 -11.07
CA TYR A 15 13.41 0.28 -10.94
C TYR A 15 14.35 1.49 -10.91
N GLY A 16 13.99 2.56 -11.62
CA GLY A 16 14.64 3.86 -11.46
C GLY A 16 14.26 4.52 -10.14
N VAL A 17 12.98 4.49 -9.82
CA VAL A 17 12.38 5.06 -8.61
C VAL A 17 11.30 4.12 -8.09
N ILE A 18 11.28 3.92 -6.77
CA ILE A 18 10.20 3.27 -6.04
C ILE A 18 9.76 4.26 -4.96
N PHE A 19 8.48 4.58 -4.89
CA PHE A 19 7.93 5.41 -3.83
C PHE A 19 6.62 4.83 -3.31
N GLY A 20 6.33 5.07 -2.03
CA GLY A 20 5.11 4.68 -1.35
C GLY A 20 4.84 5.53 -0.11
N GLY A 21 3.58 5.93 0.06
CA GLY A 21 3.12 6.64 1.27
C GLY A 21 3.00 5.69 2.46
N ALA A 22 3.33 6.16 3.66
CA ALA A 22 3.46 5.31 4.81
C ALA A 22 2.14 4.70 5.32
N GLN A 23 1.03 5.42 5.15
CA GLN A 23 -0.33 5.14 5.64
C GLN A 23 -1.00 3.84 5.17
N LYS A 24 -0.28 2.98 4.44
CA LYS A 24 -0.80 1.72 3.94
C LYS A 24 -0.24 0.53 4.70
N ASN A 25 1.09 0.39 4.67
CA ASN A 25 1.76 -0.79 5.20
C ASN A 25 2.82 -0.47 6.26
N ILE A 26 3.28 0.77 6.36
CA ILE A 26 4.49 1.10 7.15
C ILE A 26 4.27 2.19 8.19
N GLY A 27 3.05 2.64 8.46
CA GLY A 27 2.81 3.66 9.49
C GLY A 27 1.66 4.59 9.17
N ASN A 28 1.79 5.85 9.59
CA ASN A 28 0.75 6.88 9.50
C ASN A 28 0.82 7.68 8.19
N ALA A 29 -0.22 8.46 7.92
CA ALA A 29 -0.19 9.45 6.84
C ALA A 29 0.67 10.64 7.24
N GLY A 30 1.53 11.10 6.33
CA GLY A 30 2.44 12.23 6.58
C GLY A 30 3.84 12.01 6.01
N VAL A 31 4.23 10.75 5.77
CA VAL A 31 5.54 10.38 5.22
C VAL A 31 5.40 9.63 3.91
N THR A 32 6.28 9.94 2.96
CA THR A 32 6.48 9.16 1.74
C THR A 32 7.91 8.65 1.72
N ILE A 33 8.09 7.33 1.58
CA ILE A 33 9.41 6.73 1.39
C ILE A 33 9.70 6.70 -0.11
N VAL A 34 10.91 7.12 -0.48
CA VAL A 34 11.41 7.11 -1.86
C VAL A 34 12.75 6.36 -1.90
N ILE A 35 12.86 5.39 -2.78
CA ILE A 35 14.08 4.68 -3.15
C ILE A 35 14.38 5.07 -4.60
N VAL A 36 15.48 5.80 -4.80
CA VAL A 36 15.85 6.35 -6.11
C VAL A 36 17.26 5.90 -6.50
N LYS A 37 17.45 5.51 -7.76
CA LYS A 37 18.78 5.22 -8.30
C LYS A 37 19.65 6.47 -8.24
N LYS A 38 20.87 6.33 -7.72
CA LYS A 38 21.84 7.44 -7.61
C LYS A 38 22.15 8.10 -8.95
N SER A 39 22.13 7.34 -10.06
CA SER A 39 22.33 7.87 -11.41
C SER A 39 21.25 8.87 -11.86
N LEU A 40 20.10 8.92 -11.16
CA LEU A 40 19.03 9.88 -11.41
C LEU A 40 19.14 11.14 -10.52
N LEU A 41 20.07 11.17 -9.57
CA LEU A 41 20.31 12.31 -8.68
C LEU A 41 21.38 13.26 -9.27
N GLY A 42 21.27 13.56 -10.56
CA GLY A 42 22.10 14.55 -11.23
C GLY A 42 21.81 15.97 -10.71
N PRO A 43 22.71 16.94 -10.94
CA PRO A 43 22.44 18.32 -10.56
C PRO A 43 21.19 18.84 -11.26
N ALA A 44 20.36 19.59 -10.53
CA ALA A 44 19.28 20.35 -11.14
C ALA A 44 19.85 21.30 -12.20
N ALA A 45 19.09 21.52 -13.28
CA ALA A 45 19.45 22.54 -14.26
C ALA A 45 19.58 23.90 -13.57
N ALA A 46 20.62 24.65 -13.92
CA ALA A 46 20.84 25.97 -13.36
C ALA A 46 19.60 26.86 -13.60
N PRO A 47 19.11 27.61 -12.60
CA PRO A 47 17.96 28.50 -12.77
C PRO A 47 18.12 29.47 -13.93
N GLU A 48 19.35 29.90 -14.23
CA GLU A 48 19.71 30.77 -15.34
C GLU A 48 19.40 30.11 -16.69
N LEU A 49 19.82 28.84 -16.85
CA LEU A 49 19.54 28.04 -18.04
C LEU A 49 18.05 27.77 -18.21
N LEU A 50 17.35 27.46 -17.11
CA LEU A 50 15.89 27.25 -17.16
C LEU A 50 15.15 28.50 -17.62
N ARG A 51 15.56 29.69 -17.13
CA ARG A 51 14.98 30.97 -17.56
C ARG A 51 15.30 31.29 -19.02
N GLU A 52 16.52 31.02 -19.47
CA GLU A 52 16.91 31.20 -20.88
C GLU A 52 16.06 30.33 -21.82
N LEU A 53 15.71 29.11 -21.40
CA LEU A 53 14.88 28.18 -22.14
C LEU A 53 13.36 28.39 -21.96
N ASP A 54 12.94 29.46 -21.28
CA ASP A 54 11.53 29.73 -20.92
C ASP A 54 10.86 28.56 -20.17
N LEU A 55 11.63 27.86 -19.32
CA LEU A 55 11.18 26.74 -18.49
C LEU A 55 10.96 27.18 -17.03
N PRO A 56 9.98 26.60 -16.33
CA PRO A 56 9.71 26.95 -14.93
C PRO A 56 10.86 26.49 -14.01
N VAL A 57 11.28 27.38 -13.12
CA VAL A 57 12.19 27.03 -12.03
C VAL A 57 11.38 26.39 -10.90
N GLY A 58 11.63 25.09 -10.66
CA GLY A 58 10.93 24.32 -9.64
C GLY A 58 11.29 24.75 -8.21
N PRO A 59 10.37 24.65 -7.24
CA PRO A 59 10.67 24.86 -5.83
C PRO A 59 11.73 23.87 -5.33
N VAL A 60 12.72 24.36 -4.58
CA VAL A 60 13.81 23.55 -4.01
C VAL A 60 13.33 22.38 -3.13
N VAL A 61 12.16 22.49 -2.51
CA VAL A 61 11.55 21.40 -1.72
C VAL A 61 11.16 20.18 -2.56
N LEU A 62 11.11 20.31 -3.90
CA LEU A 62 10.87 19.22 -4.83
C LEU A 62 12.17 18.69 -5.45
N ASP A 63 13.33 19.27 -5.11
CA ASP A 63 14.63 18.89 -5.65
C ASP A 63 15.22 17.67 -4.91
N TRP A 64 15.05 16.48 -5.50
CA TRP A 64 15.54 15.24 -4.90
C TRP A 64 17.06 15.18 -4.65
N PRO A 65 17.94 15.71 -5.54
CA PRO A 65 19.36 15.84 -5.24
C PRO A 65 19.63 16.63 -3.95
N THR A 66 18.95 17.78 -3.75
CA THR A 66 19.06 18.56 -2.51
C THR A 66 18.57 17.77 -1.30
N ILE A 67 17.41 17.12 -1.39
CA ILE A 67 16.87 16.30 -0.30
C ILE A 67 17.85 15.17 0.06
N ALA A 68 18.38 14.46 -0.94
CA ALA A 68 19.31 13.35 -0.75
C ALA A 68 20.65 13.81 -0.16
N LYS A 69 21.21 14.94 -0.65
CA LYS A 69 22.45 15.54 -0.13
C LYS A 69 22.35 15.90 1.35
N ASN A 70 21.16 16.31 1.79
CA ASN A 70 20.88 16.65 3.18
C ASN A 70 20.34 15.48 4.01
N ASN A 71 20.45 14.22 3.54
CA ASN A 71 19.93 13.04 4.23
C ASN A 71 18.44 13.15 4.61
N SER A 72 17.63 13.73 3.72
CA SER A 72 16.22 14.05 3.94
C SER A 72 15.93 15.11 5.01
N LEU A 73 16.95 15.83 5.48
CA LEU A 73 16.86 16.88 6.51
C LEU A 73 17.09 18.28 5.92
N TYR A 74 16.69 18.51 4.66
CA TYR A 74 16.73 19.85 4.06
C TYR A 74 15.84 20.84 4.84
N ASN A 75 14.69 20.38 5.32
CA ASN A 75 13.79 21.09 6.20
C ASN A 75 13.26 20.14 7.29
N THR A 76 12.41 20.66 8.18
CA THR A 76 11.82 19.90 9.29
C THR A 76 10.96 18.74 8.77
N LEU A 77 11.29 17.52 9.19
CA LEU A 77 10.50 16.32 8.91
C LEU A 77 9.33 16.15 9.90
N PRO A 78 8.28 15.41 9.53
CA PRO A 78 7.26 14.95 10.48
C PRO A 78 7.85 13.86 11.40
N ILE A 79 8.55 14.29 12.46
CA ILE A 79 9.36 13.41 13.33
C ILE A 79 8.56 12.22 13.86
N PHE A 80 7.33 12.46 14.31
CA PHE A 80 6.46 11.41 14.85
C PHE A 80 6.13 10.33 13.81
N ASP A 81 5.75 10.73 12.59
CA ASP A 81 5.39 9.78 11.54
C ASP A 81 6.60 8.98 11.05
N VAL A 82 7.78 9.61 10.99
CA VAL A 82 9.05 8.93 10.69
C VAL A 82 9.38 7.92 11.78
N TRP A 83 9.20 8.28 13.06
CA TRP A 83 9.42 7.37 14.18
C TRP A 83 8.49 6.17 14.14
N VAL A 84 7.18 6.38 13.93
CA VAL A 84 6.19 5.29 13.79
C VAL A 84 6.61 4.35 12.64
N ALA A 85 7.01 4.92 11.50
CA ALA A 85 7.46 4.10 10.38
C ALA A 85 8.71 3.28 10.68
N GLY A 86 9.66 3.87 11.42
CA GLY A 86 10.82 3.16 11.95
C GLY A 86 10.44 1.99 12.84
N GLN A 87 9.49 2.17 13.77
CA GLN A 87 9.02 1.11 14.66
C GLN A 87 8.37 -0.05 13.89
N VAL A 88 7.51 0.25 12.91
CA VAL A 88 6.87 -0.80 12.08
C VAL A 88 7.93 -1.58 11.29
N MET A 89 8.84 -0.90 10.61
CA MET A 89 9.91 -1.55 9.84
C MET A 89 10.86 -2.36 10.74
N GLN A 90 11.17 -1.88 11.94
CA GLN A 90 11.99 -2.63 12.90
C GLN A 90 11.25 -3.88 13.40
N GLY A 91 9.95 -3.78 13.70
CA GLY A 91 9.10 -4.90 14.09
C GLY A 91 9.02 -5.99 13.01
N LEU A 92 8.93 -5.59 11.74
CA LEU A 92 9.00 -6.50 10.59
C LEU A 92 10.32 -7.28 10.53
N VAL A 93 11.45 -6.58 10.69
CA VAL A 93 12.78 -7.20 10.70
C VAL A 93 12.91 -8.18 11.87
N GLN A 94 12.41 -7.82 13.04
CA GLN A 94 12.43 -8.71 14.22
C GLN A 94 11.54 -9.94 14.04
N THR A 95 10.34 -9.76 13.47
CA THR A 95 9.34 -10.82 13.30
C THR A 95 9.79 -11.85 12.27
N TYR A 96 10.35 -11.42 11.14
CA TYR A 96 10.69 -12.31 10.03
C TYR A 96 12.18 -12.67 9.97
N GLY A 97 13.05 -11.94 10.68
CA GLY A 97 14.48 -12.23 10.78
C GLY A 97 15.13 -12.46 9.41
N ALA A 98 15.67 -13.67 9.22
CA ALA A 98 16.33 -14.07 7.98
C ALA A 98 15.38 -14.10 6.75
N GLN A 99 14.08 -14.31 6.95
CA GLN A 99 13.10 -14.31 5.86
C GLN A 99 12.84 -12.90 5.32
N ARG A 100 13.08 -11.86 6.13
CA ARG A 100 12.88 -10.45 5.76
C ARG A 100 11.49 -10.26 5.11
N ILE A 101 11.43 -9.60 3.96
CA ILE A 101 10.20 -9.34 3.21
C ILE A 101 9.51 -10.63 2.71
N ALA A 102 10.23 -11.75 2.54
CA ALA A 102 9.61 -13.01 2.12
C ALA A 102 8.63 -13.56 3.17
N GLY A 103 8.92 -13.35 4.47
CA GLY A 103 8.01 -13.74 5.54
C GLY A 103 6.69 -12.98 5.45
N GLN A 104 6.77 -11.65 5.26
CA GLN A 104 5.61 -10.79 5.03
C GLN A 104 4.84 -11.18 3.76
N GLU A 105 5.55 -11.49 2.68
CA GLU A 105 4.93 -11.96 1.43
C GLU A 105 4.13 -13.25 1.64
N GLY A 106 4.69 -14.22 2.37
CA GLY A 106 4.01 -15.48 2.67
C GLY A 106 2.71 -15.28 3.44
N VAL A 107 2.72 -14.40 4.45
CA VAL A 107 1.52 -14.05 5.22
C VAL A 107 0.48 -13.35 4.35
N ALA A 108 0.90 -12.39 3.52
CA ALA A 108 0.00 -11.68 2.61
C ALA A 108 -0.63 -12.63 1.57
N ASN A 109 0.16 -13.52 1.00
CA ASN A 109 -0.31 -14.54 0.05
C ASN A 109 -1.33 -15.47 0.70
N ARG A 110 -1.03 -16.03 1.87
CA ARG A 110 -1.93 -16.94 2.59
C ARG A 110 -3.28 -16.30 2.91
N LYS A 111 -3.28 -15.05 3.40
CA LYS A 111 -4.53 -14.33 3.70
C LYS A 111 -5.34 -14.07 2.42
N ALA A 112 -4.68 -13.65 1.34
CA ALA A 112 -5.34 -13.43 0.06
C ALA A 112 -5.93 -14.73 -0.51
N GLU A 113 -5.21 -15.85 -0.42
CA GLU A 113 -5.68 -17.17 -0.85
C GLU A 113 -6.93 -17.60 -0.08
N LEU A 114 -6.95 -17.47 1.26
CA LEU A 114 -8.12 -17.80 2.07
C LEU A 114 -9.35 -16.96 1.69
N LEU A 115 -9.16 -15.66 1.51
CA LEU A 115 -10.25 -14.77 1.12
C LEU A 115 -10.75 -15.06 -0.29
N TYR A 116 -9.86 -15.23 -1.27
CA TYR A 116 -10.26 -15.56 -2.63
C TYR A 116 -10.92 -16.95 -2.72
N ALA A 117 -10.45 -17.94 -1.96
CA ALA A 117 -11.09 -19.26 -1.90
C ALA A 117 -12.51 -19.16 -1.34
N ALA A 118 -12.74 -18.32 -0.32
CA ALA A 118 -14.08 -18.08 0.22
C ALA A 118 -15.02 -17.41 -0.81
N LEU A 119 -14.52 -16.42 -1.57
CA LEU A 119 -15.29 -15.74 -2.61
C LEU A 119 -15.58 -16.66 -3.80
N ASP A 120 -14.56 -17.35 -4.30
CA ASP A 120 -14.65 -18.25 -5.47
C ASP A 120 -15.52 -19.49 -5.19
N LYS A 121 -15.73 -19.85 -3.91
CA LYS A 121 -16.66 -20.92 -3.51
C LYS A 121 -18.13 -20.59 -3.81
N TYR A 122 -18.49 -19.31 -3.89
CA TYR A 122 -19.87 -18.85 -4.12
C TYR A 122 -19.95 -17.84 -5.27
N PRO A 123 -19.66 -18.25 -6.53
CA PRO A 123 -19.55 -17.33 -7.67
C PRO A 123 -20.87 -16.63 -8.04
N GLU A 124 -22.02 -17.25 -7.74
CA GLU A 124 -23.34 -16.66 -7.95
C GLU A 124 -23.66 -15.53 -6.95
N VAL A 125 -22.95 -15.49 -5.83
CA VAL A 125 -23.11 -14.49 -4.76
C VAL A 125 -22.00 -13.45 -4.82
N TYR A 126 -20.75 -13.89 -4.97
CA TYR A 126 -19.58 -13.02 -4.97
C TYR A 126 -18.91 -13.00 -6.33
N ARG A 127 -18.90 -11.84 -6.98
CA ARG A 127 -18.14 -11.62 -8.20
C ARG A 127 -16.90 -10.81 -7.91
N VAL A 128 -15.73 -11.46 -7.89
CA VAL A 128 -14.44 -10.77 -7.84
C VAL A 128 -14.30 -9.90 -9.11
N VAL A 129 -13.97 -8.63 -8.92
CA VAL A 129 -13.91 -7.64 -10.01
C VAL A 129 -12.75 -7.89 -10.98
N PRO A 130 -11.49 -8.01 -10.51
CA PRO A 130 -10.37 -8.30 -11.40
C PRO A 130 -10.34 -9.76 -11.87
N ASP A 131 -9.80 -9.97 -13.06
CA ASP A 131 -9.45 -11.30 -13.55
C ASP A 131 -8.46 -12.01 -12.61
N LYS A 132 -8.54 -13.35 -12.57
CA LYS A 132 -7.70 -14.19 -11.69
C LYS A 132 -6.21 -13.92 -11.84
N SER A 133 -5.73 -13.63 -13.06
CA SER A 133 -4.30 -13.39 -13.36
C SER A 133 -3.75 -12.09 -12.75
N VAL A 134 -4.62 -11.14 -12.40
CA VAL A 134 -4.24 -9.79 -11.91
C VAL A 134 -4.80 -9.45 -10.54
N ARG A 135 -5.28 -10.46 -9.81
CA ARG A 135 -5.83 -10.31 -8.46
C ARG A 135 -4.80 -9.71 -7.50
N SER A 136 -5.20 -8.65 -6.82
CA SER A 136 -4.38 -8.03 -5.79
C SER A 136 -4.34 -8.89 -4.54
N ARG A 137 -3.16 -9.03 -3.94
CA ARG A 137 -2.96 -9.64 -2.62
C ARG A 137 -3.30 -8.70 -1.47
N MET A 138 -3.38 -7.40 -1.76
CA MET A 138 -3.53 -6.34 -0.76
C MET A 138 -4.95 -5.78 -0.71
N ASN A 139 -5.67 -5.73 -1.84
CA ASN A 139 -6.98 -5.10 -1.93
C ASN A 139 -7.90 -5.97 -2.79
N LEU A 140 -8.71 -6.79 -2.15
CA LEU A 140 -9.64 -7.69 -2.83
C LEU A 140 -10.95 -6.93 -3.07
N CYS A 141 -11.25 -6.67 -4.34
CA CYS A 141 -12.48 -5.97 -4.75
C CYS A 141 -13.47 -6.97 -5.33
N PHE A 142 -14.69 -6.98 -4.81
CA PHE A 142 -15.75 -7.87 -5.28
C PHE A 142 -17.13 -7.21 -5.18
N ARG A 143 -18.10 -7.73 -5.93
CA ARG A 143 -19.51 -7.33 -5.93
C ARG A 143 -20.34 -8.43 -5.29
N VAL A 144 -21.45 -8.06 -4.66
CA VAL A 144 -22.42 -8.99 -4.08
C VAL A 144 -23.65 -9.05 -5.01
N HIS A 145 -24.11 -10.25 -5.36
CA HIS A 145 -25.24 -10.48 -6.28
C HIS A 145 -25.18 -9.63 -7.56
N GLY A 146 -24.04 -9.70 -8.27
CA GLY A 146 -23.84 -8.94 -9.51
C GLY A 146 -23.67 -7.42 -9.34
N GLY A 147 -23.74 -6.91 -8.10
CA GLY A 147 -23.63 -5.50 -7.78
C GLY A 147 -24.92 -4.84 -7.30
N ASP A 148 -25.87 -5.61 -6.77
CA ASP A 148 -27.11 -5.11 -6.19
C ASP A 148 -26.83 -4.26 -4.93
N ASP A 149 -27.21 -2.98 -4.98
CA ASP A 149 -26.96 -2.01 -3.91
C ASP A 149 -27.61 -2.38 -2.58
N ALA A 150 -28.80 -2.99 -2.59
CA ALA A 150 -29.48 -3.40 -1.37
C ALA A 150 -28.74 -4.58 -0.73
N LYS A 151 -28.28 -5.52 -1.54
CA LYS A 151 -27.49 -6.68 -1.08
C LYS A 151 -26.10 -6.29 -0.61
N GLU A 152 -25.44 -5.34 -1.25
CA GLU A 152 -24.16 -4.81 -0.78
C GLU A 152 -24.31 -4.05 0.55
N LYS A 153 -25.40 -3.29 0.73
CA LYS A 153 -25.72 -2.66 2.02
C LYS A 153 -26.00 -3.69 3.12
N GLU A 154 -26.76 -4.74 2.81
CA GLU A 154 -27.03 -5.85 3.74
C GLU A 154 -25.73 -6.56 4.16
N PHE A 155 -24.84 -6.83 3.20
CA PHE A 155 -23.52 -7.39 3.46
C PHE A 155 -22.70 -6.50 4.40
N LEU A 156 -22.62 -5.19 4.13
CA LEU A 156 -21.86 -4.24 4.94
C LEU A 156 -22.41 -4.13 6.36
N ALA A 157 -23.74 -4.05 6.52
CA ALA A 157 -24.38 -4.02 7.83
C ALA A 157 -24.15 -5.32 8.60
N GLY A 158 -24.19 -6.47 7.91
CA GLY A 158 -23.89 -7.78 8.49
C GLY A 158 -22.43 -7.92 8.92
N ALA A 159 -21.50 -7.30 8.18
CA ALA A 159 -20.08 -7.27 8.52
C ALA A 159 -19.81 -6.37 9.73
N GLU A 160 -20.42 -5.18 9.78
CA GLU A 160 -20.28 -4.23 10.89
C GLU A 160 -20.79 -4.82 12.21
N LYS A 161 -21.92 -5.55 12.19
CA LYS A 161 -22.41 -6.30 13.37
C LYS A 161 -21.44 -7.35 13.90
N ARG A 162 -20.49 -7.79 13.08
CA ARG A 162 -19.43 -8.76 13.43
C ARG A 162 -18.09 -8.08 13.73
N GLY A 163 -18.06 -6.75 13.80
CA GLY A 163 -16.82 -5.98 14.02
C GLY A 163 -15.94 -5.81 12.77
N LEU A 164 -16.38 -6.28 11.59
CA LEU A 164 -15.64 -6.16 10.35
C LEU A 164 -15.92 -4.78 9.71
N THR A 165 -14.97 -3.86 9.90
CA THR A 165 -15.09 -2.48 9.41
C THR A 165 -14.21 -2.24 8.17
N GLY A 166 -14.43 -1.11 7.48
CA GLY A 166 -13.58 -0.71 6.34
C GLY A 166 -13.80 -1.49 5.04
N LEU A 167 -14.84 -2.31 4.95
CA LEU A 167 -15.14 -3.15 3.78
C LEU A 167 -15.86 -2.41 2.64
N LYS A 168 -16.36 -1.20 2.87
CA LYS A 168 -17.03 -0.43 1.81
C LYS A 168 -16.05 -0.11 0.68
N GLY A 169 -16.42 -0.48 -0.55
CA GLY A 169 -15.66 -0.20 -1.75
C GLY A 169 -15.47 1.30 -2.00
N HIS A 170 -14.51 1.64 -2.85
CA HIS A 170 -14.26 3.04 -3.19
C HIS A 170 -15.45 3.63 -3.95
N ARG A 171 -15.80 4.89 -3.66
CA ARG A 171 -16.97 5.58 -4.24
C ARG A 171 -17.07 5.53 -5.77
N SER A 172 -15.94 5.48 -6.47
CA SER A 172 -15.90 5.46 -7.94
C SER A 172 -16.16 4.08 -8.55
N VAL A 173 -16.08 3.01 -7.76
CA VAL A 173 -16.25 1.62 -8.23
C VAL A 173 -17.49 0.97 -7.59
N GLY A 174 -17.86 1.41 -6.38
CA GLY A 174 -18.86 0.74 -5.56
C GLY A 174 -18.36 -0.60 -5.03
N GLY A 175 -19.27 -1.49 -4.62
CA GLY A 175 -18.89 -2.82 -4.19
C GLY A 175 -18.27 -2.91 -2.81
N ILE A 176 -17.58 -4.02 -2.60
CA ILE A 176 -16.89 -4.38 -1.36
C ILE A 176 -15.38 -4.42 -1.64
N ARG A 177 -14.59 -3.92 -0.69
CA ARG A 177 -13.12 -3.99 -0.71
C ARG A 177 -12.60 -4.49 0.63
N ALA A 178 -12.03 -5.69 0.64
CA ALA A 178 -11.26 -6.21 1.76
C ALA A 178 -9.77 -5.86 1.60
N SER A 179 -9.24 -5.01 2.48
CA SER A 179 -7.83 -4.61 2.46
C SER A 179 -7.00 -5.50 3.39
N ASN A 180 -6.14 -6.33 2.80
CA ASN A 180 -5.23 -7.23 3.49
C ASN A 180 -3.92 -6.51 3.85
N CYS A 181 -4.02 -5.45 4.67
CA CYS A 181 -2.83 -4.74 5.15
C CYS A 181 -2.06 -5.58 6.18
N GLU A 182 -0.80 -5.24 6.38
CA GLU A 182 0.10 -5.91 7.32
C GLU A 182 -0.48 -6.08 8.72
N TYR A 183 -1.09 -5.02 9.26
CA TYR A 183 -1.64 -5.00 10.61
C TYR A 183 -3.01 -5.66 10.74
N CYS A 184 -3.57 -6.24 9.67
CA CYS A 184 -4.80 -7.03 9.76
C CYS A 184 -4.44 -8.41 10.37
N PRO A 185 -4.77 -8.71 11.64
CA PRO A 185 -4.33 -9.95 12.28
C PRO A 185 -5.00 -11.16 11.61
N SER A 186 -4.30 -12.29 11.48
CA SER A 186 -4.89 -13.54 10.98
C SER A 186 -5.87 -14.20 11.95
N TYR A 187 -6.04 -13.64 13.16
CA TYR A 187 -6.82 -14.23 14.24
C TYR A 187 -8.34 -14.16 14.05
N ASP A 188 -8.83 -13.47 13.01
CA ASP A 188 -10.27 -13.21 12.81
C ASP A 188 -10.91 -14.09 11.73
N CYS A 189 -10.27 -15.20 11.35
CA CYS A 189 -10.78 -16.16 10.36
C CYS A 189 -10.79 -17.61 10.86
N GLY A 190 -10.74 -17.82 12.18
CA GLY A 190 -10.98 -19.13 12.80
C GLY A 190 -12.42 -19.26 13.28
N PRO A 191 -13.04 -20.45 13.22
CA PRO A 191 -14.33 -20.67 13.85
C PRO A 191 -14.13 -20.65 15.37
N GLY A 192 -14.72 -19.66 16.04
CA GLY A 192 -14.83 -19.63 17.50
C GLY A 192 -14.00 -18.55 18.20
N ARG A 193 -14.61 -17.38 18.34
CA ARG A 193 -14.77 -16.73 19.64
C ARG A 193 -16.14 -16.07 19.69
#